data_AF-B8BDG0-F1
#
_entry.id   AF-B8BDG0-F1
#
_cell.length_a   1.000
_cell.length_b   1.000
_cell.length_c   1.000
_cell.angle_alpha   90.00
_cell.angle_beta   90.00
_cell.angle_gamma   90.00
#
_symmetry.space_group_name_H-M   'P 1'
#
loop_
_entity.id
_entity.type
_entity.pdbx_description
1 polymer ?
#
loop_
_entity_poly.entity_id
_entity_poly.type
_entity_poly.pdbx_seq_one_letter_code
_entity_poly.pdbx_strand_id
1 'polypeptide(L)'
;MRGVARVQGDVPENADLKTLVGNGYLVITISPEEGERYQGVVGLEGDTLAACLEDYFMRSEQLPTRLFIRTGEVDGQPAAGGMLLQVLPAQDAQTNDFEHLATLTETVKAEELFNLSATDVLWRLYHEEEVTVYDPQAVEFKCTCSRERCAGALKTLPDEEIDSIMAEDGEIDMHCDYCGTHYVFNSMDIAEIRNNASPADPQVH
;
A
#
# COMPACT_ATOMS: atom_id res chain seq x y z
N MET A 1 1.51 -0.04 7.71
CA MET A 1 0.85 0.18 6.42
C MET A 1 0.26 1.58 6.35
N ARG A 2 0.17 2.16 5.16
CA ARG A 2 -0.58 3.40 4.88
C ARG A 2 -0.96 3.41 3.40
N GLY A 3 -2.06 4.06 3.05
CA GLY A 3 -2.52 4.16 1.66
C GLY A 3 -3.56 5.26 1.54
N VAL A 4 -3.74 5.77 0.32
CA VAL A 4 -4.70 6.83 -0.01
C VAL A 4 -5.31 6.55 -1.38
N ALA A 5 -6.51 7.06 -1.61
CA ALA A 5 -7.16 7.06 -2.91
C ALA A 5 -7.51 8.50 -3.29
N ARG A 6 -7.37 8.85 -4.57
CA ARG A 6 -7.77 10.14 -5.11
C ARG A 6 -8.95 9.92 -6.06
N VAL A 7 -10.07 10.56 -5.75
CA VAL A 7 -11.28 10.51 -6.58
C VAL A 7 -11.33 11.76 -7.46
N GLN A 8 -11.66 11.57 -8.73
CA GLN A 8 -11.92 12.65 -9.68
C GLN A 8 -13.17 12.31 -10.48
N GLY A 9 -14.28 13.01 -10.21
CA GLY A 9 -15.58 12.75 -10.83
C GLY A 9 -16.49 11.87 -9.99
N ASP A 10 -17.57 11.39 -10.60
CA ASP A 10 -18.61 10.60 -9.95
C ASP A 10 -18.21 9.13 -9.83
N VAL A 11 -18.50 8.52 -8.68
CA VAL A 11 -18.32 7.09 -8.43
C VAL A 11 -19.69 6.42 -8.42
N PRO A 12 -20.02 5.58 -9.42
CA PRO A 12 -21.28 4.86 -9.45
C PRO A 12 -21.43 3.93 -8.23
N GLU A 13 -22.67 3.73 -7.78
CA GLU A 13 -22.96 2.66 -6.82
C GLU A 13 -22.57 1.30 -7.39
N ASN A 14 -21.93 0.46 -6.58
CA ASN A 14 -21.44 -0.86 -6.97
C ASN A 14 -20.43 -0.85 -8.15
N ALA A 15 -19.65 0.23 -8.30
CA ALA A 15 -18.59 0.30 -9.29
C ALA A 15 -17.56 -0.82 -9.08
N ASP A 16 -17.24 -1.55 -10.16
CA ASP A 16 -16.17 -2.54 -10.17
C ASP A 16 -14.79 -1.87 -10.28
N LEU A 17 -13.73 -2.66 -10.13
CA LEU A 17 -12.35 -2.15 -10.16
C LEU A 17 -12.04 -1.41 -11.48
N LYS A 18 -12.51 -1.95 -12.61
CA LYS A 18 -12.28 -1.37 -13.95
C LYS A 18 -13.02 -0.05 -14.13
N THR A 19 -14.21 0.11 -13.55
CA THR A 19 -14.97 1.35 -13.57
C THR A 19 -14.31 2.40 -12.68
N LEU A 20 -13.84 2.00 -11.49
CA LEU A 20 -13.18 2.91 -10.54
C LEU A 20 -11.84 3.44 -11.06
N VAL A 21 -11.03 2.59 -11.68
CA VAL A 21 -9.69 2.95 -12.16
C VAL A 21 -9.69 3.42 -13.62
N GLY A 22 -10.63 2.93 -14.42
CA GLY A 22 -10.63 3.09 -15.87
C GLY A 22 -9.50 2.30 -16.53
N ASN A 23 -8.98 2.84 -17.64
CA ASN A 23 -7.79 2.30 -18.28
C ASN A 23 -6.55 2.71 -17.49
N GLY A 24 -5.98 1.78 -16.74
CA GLY A 24 -4.87 2.03 -15.86
C GLY A 24 -3.86 0.91 -15.79
N TYR A 25 -2.86 1.12 -14.93
CA TYR A 25 -1.80 0.17 -14.68
C TYR A 25 -1.70 -0.06 -13.18
N LEU A 26 -1.36 -1.29 -12.79
CA LEU A 26 -0.85 -1.59 -11.48
C LEU A 26 0.66 -1.37 -11.49
N VAL A 27 1.12 -0.43 -10.67
CA VAL A 27 2.54 -0.09 -10.53
C VAL A 27 3.01 -0.55 -9.16
N ILE A 28 3.94 -1.50 -9.13
CA ILE A 28 4.57 -1.97 -7.89
C ILE A 28 5.98 -1.43 -7.85
N THR A 29 6.28 -0.70 -6.78
CA THR A 29 7.61 -0.17 -6.52
C THR A 29 8.17 -0.81 -5.28
N ILE A 30 9.39 -1.32 -5.37
CA ILE A 30 10.11 -1.88 -4.24
C ILE A 30 11.40 -1.07 -4.05
N SER A 31 11.56 -0.56 -2.84
CA SER A 31 12.69 0.27 -2.41
C SER A 31 13.36 -0.42 -1.23
N PRO A 32 14.41 -1.23 -1.47
CA PRO A 32 15.16 -1.85 -0.39
C PRO A 32 15.94 -0.79 0.42
N GLU A 33 16.32 -1.11 1.65
CA GLU A 33 17.19 -0.24 2.45
C GLU A 33 18.59 -0.11 1.81
N GLU A 34 19.07 -1.19 1.20
CA GLU A 34 20.31 -1.26 0.45
C GLU A 34 20.03 -1.71 -0.99
N GLY A 35 20.57 -0.97 -1.96
CA GLY A 35 20.41 -1.27 -3.38
C GLY A 35 19.53 -0.28 -4.13
N GLU A 36 19.22 -0.59 -5.38
CA GLU A 36 18.45 0.29 -6.26
C GLU A 36 16.95 0.02 -6.15
N ARG A 37 16.18 1.12 -6.20
CA ARG A 37 14.72 1.06 -6.33
C ARG A 37 14.36 0.42 -7.66
N TYR A 38 13.47 -0.58 -7.63
CA TYR A 38 12.91 -1.16 -8.85
C TYR A 38 11.40 -0.97 -8.92
N GLN A 39 10.89 -0.97 -10.15
CA GLN A 39 9.47 -0.75 -10.43
C GLN A 39 9.01 -1.69 -11.53
N GLY A 40 8.01 -2.51 -11.23
CA GLY A 40 7.30 -3.30 -12.22
C GLY A 40 5.91 -2.70 -12.51
N VAL A 41 5.49 -2.81 -13.77
CA VAL A 41 4.23 -2.23 -14.25
C VAL A 41 3.48 -3.30 -15.02
N VAL A 42 2.22 -3.52 -14.66
CA VAL A 42 1.32 -4.41 -15.39
C VAL A 42 0.02 -3.68 -15.72
N GLY A 43 -0.56 -3.97 -16.88
CA GLY A 43 -1.89 -3.45 -17.23
C GLY A 43 -2.95 -3.97 -16.26
N LEU A 44 -3.94 -3.14 -15.94
CA LEU A 44 -5.09 -3.57 -15.13
C LEU A 44 -6.09 -4.33 -16.01
N GLU A 45 -5.68 -5.53 -16.46
CA GLU A 45 -6.45 -6.37 -17.39
C GLU A 45 -7.41 -7.32 -16.66
N GLY A 46 -7.04 -7.78 -15.47
CA GLY A 46 -7.87 -8.62 -14.60
C GLY A 46 -9.10 -7.91 -14.04
N ASP A 47 -10.15 -8.69 -13.73
CA ASP A 47 -11.40 -8.16 -13.17
C ASP A 47 -11.30 -7.83 -11.67
N THR A 48 -10.25 -8.32 -11.01
CA THR A 48 -10.01 -8.11 -9.57
C THR A 48 -8.57 -7.69 -9.31
N LEU A 49 -8.33 -7.04 -8.16
CA LEU A 49 -6.98 -6.65 -7.75
C LEU A 49 -6.08 -7.88 -7.57
N ALA A 50 -6.63 -8.98 -7.04
CA ALA A 50 -5.91 -10.24 -6.89
C ALA A 50 -5.44 -10.76 -8.25
N ALA A 51 -6.31 -10.80 -9.27
CA ALA A 51 -5.95 -11.23 -10.61
C ALA A 51 -4.84 -10.34 -11.22
N CYS A 52 -4.93 -9.02 -11.08
CA CYS A 52 -3.88 -8.11 -11.56
C CYS A 52 -2.53 -8.31 -10.84
N LEU A 53 -2.55 -8.61 -9.53
CA LEU A 53 -1.34 -8.91 -8.77
C LEU A 53 -0.76 -10.27 -9.13
N GLU A 54 -1.59 -11.29 -9.38
CA GLU A 54 -1.14 -12.60 -9.87
C GLU A 54 -0.48 -12.47 -11.25
N ASP A 55 -1.06 -11.69 -12.16
CA ASP A 55 -0.46 -11.37 -13.46
C ASP A 55 0.89 -10.67 -13.31
N TYR A 56 1.03 -9.76 -12.34
CA TYR A 56 2.32 -9.14 -12.01
C TYR A 56 3.35 -10.21 -11.61
N PHE A 57 3.03 -11.08 -10.65
CA PHE A 57 3.97 -12.11 -10.18
C PHE A 57 4.36 -13.09 -11.30
N MET A 58 3.41 -13.46 -12.15
CA MET A 58 3.65 -14.32 -13.30
C MET A 58 4.64 -13.70 -14.30
N ARG A 59 4.48 -12.40 -14.62
CA ARG A 59 5.31 -11.73 -15.64
C ARG A 59 6.65 -11.22 -15.11
N SER A 60 6.67 -10.70 -13.88
CA SER A 60 7.85 -10.02 -13.32
C SER A 60 8.73 -10.95 -12.47
N GLU A 61 8.13 -11.77 -11.61
CA GLU A 61 8.88 -12.64 -10.69
C GLU A 61 9.02 -14.07 -11.21
N GLN A 62 8.20 -14.49 -12.18
CA GLN A 62 8.14 -15.86 -12.72
C GLN A 62 7.89 -16.91 -11.62
N LEU A 63 7.20 -16.52 -10.55
CA LEU A 63 6.81 -17.41 -9.45
C LEU A 63 5.31 -17.69 -9.51
N PRO A 64 4.89 -18.97 -9.52
CA PRO A 64 3.48 -19.31 -9.31
C PRO A 64 3.00 -18.73 -7.98
N THR A 65 2.05 -17.81 -8.07
CA THR A 65 1.48 -17.08 -6.92
C THR A 65 -0.03 -17.04 -7.06
N ARG A 66 -0.73 -17.26 -5.94
CA ARG A 66 -2.18 -17.11 -5.80
C ARG A 66 -2.50 -16.18 -4.64
N LEU A 67 -3.45 -15.29 -4.86
CA LEU A 67 -3.91 -14.27 -3.92
C LEU A 67 -5.40 -14.41 -3.70
N PHE A 68 -5.78 -14.63 -2.44
CA PHE A 68 -7.17 -14.76 -2.03
C PHE A 68 -7.49 -13.58 -1.15
N ILE A 69 -8.20 -12.59 -1.69
CA ILE A 69 -8.60 -11.38 -0.95
C ILE A 69 -10.12 -11.43 -0.74
N ARG A 70 -10.54 -11.14 0.48
CA ARG A 70 -11.96 -10.99 0.85
C ARG A 70 -12.13 -9.66 1.58
N THR A 71 -13.17 -8.93 1.21
CA THR A 71 -13.62 -7.70 1.87
C THR A 71 -15.08 -7.88 2.27
N GLY A 72 -15.50 -7.18 3.32
CA GLY A 72 -16.87 -7.26 3.84
C GLY A 72 -17.03 -6.41 5.09
N GLU A 73 -17.93 -6.83 5.97
CA GLU A 73 -18.19 -6.15 7.24
C GLU A 73 -18.26 -7.17 8.39
N VAL A 74 -17.80 -6.76 9.57
CA VAL A 74 -17.98 -7.46 10.85
C VAL A 74 -18.46 -6.43 11.87
N ASP A 75 -19.58 -6.71 12.54
CA ASP A 75 -20.19 -5.82 13.52
C ASP A 75 -20.43 -4.38 13.00
N GLY A 76 -20.78 -4.26 11.71
CA GLY A 76 -21.00 -2.98 11.04
C GLY A 76 -19.73 -2.16 10.78
N GLN A 77 -18.54 -2.76 10.96
CA GLN A 77 -17.26 -2.16 10.60
C GLN A 77 -16.69 -2.84 9.35
N PRO A 78 -16.07 -2.08 8.43
CA PRO A 78 -15.38 -2.66 7.28
C PRO A 78 -14.30 -3.65 7.71
N ALA A 79 -14.28 -4.81 7.07
CA ALA A 79 -13.33 -5.88 7.32
C ALA A 79 -12.66 -6.31 6.00
N ALA A 80 -11.39 -6.66 6.09
CA ALA A 80 -10.63 -7.21 4.99
C ALA A 80 -9.66 -8.28 5.51
N GLY A 81 -9.42 -9.30 4.70
CA GLY A 81 -8.53 -10.39 5.01
C GLY A 81 -8.10 -11.10 3.75
N GLY A 82 -7.01 -11.85 3.82
CA GLY A 82 -6.55 -12.59 2.68
C GLY A 82 -5.42 -13.56 2.95
N MET A 83 -5.13 -14.35 1.94
CA MET A 83 -4.07 -15.34 1.93
C MET A 83 -3.23 -15.20 0.66
N LEU A 84 -1.94 -15.45 0.78
CA LEU A 84 -1.01 -15.55 -0.32
C LEU A 84 -0.41 -16.96 -0.30
N LEU A 85 -0.48 -17.64 -1.43
CA LEU A 85 0.26 -18.88 -1.69
C LEU A 85 1.27 -18.63 -2.79
N GLN A 86 2.52 -19.01 -2.58
CA GLN A 86 3.59 -18.80 -3.54
C GLN A 86 4.61 -19.94 -3.48
N VAL A 87 5.04 -20.41 -4.65
CA VAL A 87 6.13 -21.39 -4.76
C VAL A 87 7.47 -20.68 -4.56
N LEU A 88 8.37 -21.28 -3.78
CA LEU A 88 9.72 -20.76 -3.58
C LEU A 88 10.69 -21.27 -4.67
N PRO A 89 11.66 -20.46 -5.13
CA PRO A 89 12.56 -20.80 -6.24
C PRO A 89 13.40 -22.07 -6.05
N ALA A 90 13.62 -22.50 -4.80
CA ALA A 90 14.51 -23.62 -4.45
C ALA A 90 13.79 -24.98 -4.39
N GLN A 91 12.49 -25.03 -4.69
CA GLN A 91 11.71 -26.27 -4.72
C GLN A 91 11.36 -26.66 -6.15
N ASP A 92 11.69 -27.91 -6.52
CA ASP A 92 11.02 -28.63 -7.60
C ASP A 92 9.60 -28.99 -7.14
N ALA A 93 8.76 -27.97 -6.93
CA ALA A 93 7.36 -28.18 -6.65
C ALA A 93 6.72 -28.80 -7.90
N GLN A 94 6.11 -29.97 -7.76
CA GLN A 94 5.32 -30.51 -8.86
C GLN A 94 4.17 -29.55 -9.11
N THR A 95 3.92 -29.17 -10.36
CA THR A 95 2.82 -28.24 -10.72
C THR A 95 1.49 -28.65 -10.08
N ASN A 96 1.24 -29.96 -9.97
CA ASN A 96 0.05 -30.53 -9.34
C ASN A 96 -0.11 -30.20 -7.85
N ASP A 97 1.00 -30.08 -7.10
CA ASP A 97 0.94 -29.81 -5.66
C ASP A 97 0.48 -28.38 -5.41
N PHE A 98 0.98 -27.44 -6.21
CA PHE A 98 0.56 -26.04 -6.13
C PHE A 98 -0.90 -25.87 -6.54
N GLU A 99 -1.34 -26.55 -7.61
CA GLU A 99 -2.75 -26.52 -8.03
C GLU A 99 -3.69 -27.09 -6.97
N HIS A 100 -3.30 -28.18 -6.29
CA HIS A 100 -4.03 -28.76 -5.17
C HIS A 100 -4.18 -27.75 -4.03
N LEU A 101 -3.08 -27.17 -3.56
CA LEU A 101 -3.10 -26.17 -2.48
C LEU A 101 -3.93 -24.95 -2.87
N ALA A 102 -3.76 -24.43 -4.09
CA ALA A 102 -4.54 -23.30 -4.58
C ALA A 102 -6.04 -23.59 -4.62
N THR A 103 -6.43 -24.79 -5.07
CA THR A 103 -7.84 -25.22 -5.09
C THR A 103 -8.41 -25.30 -3.68
N LEU A 104 -7.62 -25.81 -2.74
CA LEU A 104 -8.02 -25.92 -1.35
C LEU A 104 -8.22 -24.53 -0.73
N THR A 105 -7.27 -23.61 -0.94
CA THR A 105 -7.33 -22.25 -0.40
C THR A 105 -8.46 -21.42 -0.99
N GLU A 106 -8.86 -21.67 -2.24
CA GLU A 106 -10.01 -20.98 -2.85
C GLU A 106 -11.31 -21.22 -2.06
N THR A 107 -11.39 -22.32 -1.30
CA THR A 107 -12.55 -22.61 -0.44
C THR A 107 -12.64 -21.71 0.80
N VAL A 108 -11.63 -20.87 1.05
CA VAL A 108 -11.63 -19.94 2.18
C VAL A 108 -12.71 -18.87 2.03
N LYS A 109 -13.50 -18.73 3.09
CA LYS A 109 -14.60 -17.76 3.12
C LYS A 109 -14.21 -16.48 3.86
N ALA A 110 -14.90 -15.40 3.52
CA ALA A 110 -14.79 -14.13 4.23
C ALA A 110 -15.08 -14.29 5.75
N GLU A 111 -16.13 -15.03 6.10
CA GLU A 111 -16.50 -15.29 7.51
C GLU A 111 -15.38 -15.97 8.31
N GLU A 112 -14.59 -16.83 7.66
CA GLU A 112 -13.48 -17.54 8.28
C GLU A 112 -12.28 -16.61 8.45
N LEU A 113 -11.94 -15.85 7.41
CA LEU A 113 -10.83 -14.89 7.45
C LEU A 113 -11.04 -13.76 8.46
N PHE A 114 -12.29 -13.37 8.73
CA PHE A 114 -12.57 -12.25 9.61
C PHE A 114 -12.76 -12.64 11.08
N ASN A 115 -13.19 -13.87 11.36
CA ASN A 115 -13.58 -14.28 12.71
C ASN A 115 -12.66 -15.34 13.34
N LEU A 116 -11.87 -16.06 12.53
CA LEU A 116 -10.94 -17.07 13.03
C LEU A 116 -9.53 -16.50 13.16
N SER A 117 -8.73 -17.13 14.03
CA SER A 117 -7.29 -16.85 14.05
C SER A 117 -6.65 -17.36 12.76
N ALA A 118 -5.52 -16.77 12.36
CA ALA A 118 -4.78 -17.24 11.18
C ALA A 118 -4.41 -18.72 11.30
N THR A 119 -4.03 -19.18 12.49
CA THR A 119 -3.69 -20.59 12.76
C THR A 119 -4.90 -21.52 12.58
N ASP A 120 -6.10 -21.12 12.99
CA ASP A 120 -7.31 -21.92 12.80
C ASP A 120 -7.69 -22.01 11.32
N VAL A 121 -7.54 -20.92 10.55
CA VAL A 121 -7.74 -20.93 9.09
C VAL A 121 -6.74 -21.87 8.43
N LEU A 122 -5.46 -21.77 8.78
CA LEU A 122 -4.41 -22.64 8.25
C LEU A 122 -4.67 -24.11 8.58
N TRP A 123 -5.06 -24.44 9.81
CA TRP A 123 -5.39 -25.81 10.19
C TRP A 123 -6.62 -26.32 9.44
N ARG A 124 -7.73 -25.56 9.41
CA ARG A 124 -8.94 -25.94 8.68
C ARG A 124 -8.64 -26.26 7.22
N LEU A 125 -7.77 -25.47 6.59
CA LEU A 125 -7.39 -25.68 5.20
C LEU A 125 -6.39 -26.84 5.05
N TYR A 126 -5.29 -26.83 5.79
CA TYR A 126 -4.11 -27.66 5.49
C TYR A 126 -3.81 -28.73 6.55
N HIS A 127 -4.79 -29.17 7.34
CA HIS A 127 -4.58 -30.21 8.38
C HIS A 127 -4.07 -31.56 7.84
N GLU A 128 -4.27 -31.86 6.55
CA GLU A 128 -3.72 -33.06 5.90
C GLU A 128 -2.29 -32.84 5.37
N GLU A 129 -1.79 -31.61 5.39
CA GLU A 129 -0.48 -31.22 4.87
C GLU A 129 0.53 -31.00 6.00
N GLU A 130 1.82 -31.12 5.68
CA GLU A 130 2.89 -30.75 6.62
C GLU A 130 3.14 -29.24 6.58
N VAL A 131 2.66 -28.52 7.60
CA VAL A 131 2.76 -27.05 7.68
C VAL A 131 3.67 -26.61 8.83
N THR A 132 4.66 -25.78 8.52
CA THR A 132 5.46 -25.06 9.53
C THR A 132 4.91 -23.64 9.69
N VAL A 133 4.56 -23.26 10.92
CA VAL A 133 4.06 -21.92 11.27
C VAL A 133 5.17 -21.13 11.96
N TYR A 134 5.41 -19.90 11.49
CA TYR A 134 6.39 -18.97 12.06
C TYR A 134 5.72 -17.93 12.96
N ASP A 135 6.54 -17.17 13.70
CA ASP A 135 6.04 -16.11 14.57
C ASP A 135 5.23 -15.08 13.78
N PRO A 136 4.03 -14.72 14.26
CA PRO A 136 3.19 -13.74 13.59
C PRO A 136 3.79 -12.35 13.72
N GLN A 137 3.65 -11.56 12.66
CA GLN A 137 4.02 -10.14 12.67
C GLN A 137 2.76 -9.27 12.73
N ALA A 138 2.73 -8.32 13.67
CA ALA A 138 1.63 -7.36 13.75
C ALA A 138 1.62 -6.44 12.52
N VAL A 139 0.43 -6.27 11.93
CA VAL A 139 0.19 -5.33 10.84
C VAL A 139 -0.64 -4.18 11.38
N GLU A 140 -0.07 -2.97 11.36
CA GLU A 140 -0.71 -1.77 11.88
C GLU A 140 -0.70 -0.64 10.84
N PHE A 141 -1.63 0.30 10.96
CA PHE A 141 -1.49 1.58 10.27
C PHE A 141 -0.32 2.37 10.87
N LYS A 142 0.57 2.89 10.03
CA LYS A 142 1.74 3.65 10.48
C LYS A 142 2.10 4.73 9.48
N CYS A 143 1.83 5.98 9.84
CA CYS A 143 2.32 7.14 9.11
C CYS A 143 3.69 7.58 9.65
N THR A 144 4.51 8.14 8.78
CA THR A 144 5.83 8.68 9.11
C THR A 144 5.90 10.19 8.87
N CYS A 145 4.76 10.88 8.70
CA CYS A 145 4.76 12.34 8.62
C CYS A 145 5.21 12.94 9.95
N SER A 146 5.80 14.13 9.89
CA SER A 146 6.20 14.88 11.05
C SER A 146 6.27 16.36 10.69
N ARG A 147 6.25 17.23 11.70
CA ARG A 147 6.38 18.69 11.48
C ARG A 147 7.71 19.02 10.81
N GLU A 148 8.78 18.31 11.15
CA GLU A 148 10.12 18.50 10.59
C GLU A 148 10.16 18.14 9.11
N ARG A 149 9.47 17.08 8.69
CA ARG A 149 9.36 16.70 7.27
C ARG A 149 8.55 17.71 6.48
N CYS A 150 7.44 18.21 7.04
CA CYS A 150 6.64 19.27 6.45
C CYS A 150 7.46 20.56 6.31
N ALA A 151 8.18 20.97 7.35
CA ALA A 151 9.12 22.10 7.29
C ALA A 151 10.20 21.91 6.22
N GLY A 152 10.75 20.69 6.10
CA GLY A 152 11.70 20.34 5.05
C GLY A 152 11.14 20.48 3.64
N ALA A 153 9.86 20.15 3.43
CA ALA A 153 9.18 20.37 2.15
C ALA A 153 8.97 21.87 1.88
N LEU A 154 8.56 22.66 2.89
CA LEU A 154 8.43 24.11 2.74
C LEU A 154 9.75 24.77 2.30
N LYS A 155 10.90 24.28 2.78
CA LYS A 155 12.23 24.78 2.33
C LYS A 155 12.50 24.61 0.83
N THR A 156 11.78 23.73 0.15
CA THR A 156 11.95 23.48 -1.30
C THR A 156 11.11 24.40 -2.17
N LEU A 157 10.17 25.14 -1.59
CA LEU A 157 9.29 26.07 -2.30
C LEU A 157 9.96 27.45 -2.45
N PRO A 158 9.67 28.19 -3.53
CA PRO A 158 10.11 29.58 -3.66
C PRO A 158 9.55 30.46 -2.54
N ASP A 159 10.37 31.38 -2.04
CA ASP A 159 9.97 32.31 -0.96
C ASP A 159 8.74 33.14 -1.32
N GLU A 160 8.61 33.54 -2.59
CA GLU A 160 7.47 34.32 -3.10
C GLU A 160 6.14 33.55 -2.97
N GLU A 161 6.16 32.22 -3.15
CA GLU A 161 4.96 31.38 -3.01
C GLU A 161 4.54 31.31 -1.55
N ILE A 162 5.49 31.07 -0.64
CA ILE A 162 5.25 31.07 0.81
C ILE A 162 4.74 32.42 1.28
N ASP A 163 5.35 33.53 0.85
CA ASP A 163 4.96 34.88 1.24
C ASP A 163 3.55 35.22 0.77
N SER A 164 3.15 34.75 -0.43
CA SER A 164 1.80 34.96 -0.95
C SER A 164 0.74 34.28 -0.07
N ILE A 165 0.95 33.02 0.30
CA ILE A 165 0.03 32.27 1.17
C ILE A 165 -0.03 32.94 2.55
N MET A 166 1.12 33.31 3.11
CA MET A 166 1.18 33.98 4.41
C MET A 166 0.48 35.35 4.41
N ALA A 167 0.49 36.08 3.29
CA ALA A 167 -0.21 37.36 3.17
C ALA A 167 -1.73 37.20 3.05
N GLU A 168 -2.20 36.13 2.41
CA GLU A 168 -3.63 35.84 2.21
C GLU A 168 -4.25 35.18 3.45
N ASP A 169 -3.63 34.13 3.96
CA ASP A 169 -4.21 33.24 4.99
C ASP A 169 -3.61 33.45 6.38
N GLY A 170 -2.44 34.11 6.50
CA GLY A 170 -1.76 34.37 7.77
C GLY A 170 -1.00 33.17 8.36
N GLU A 171 -1.23 31.99 7.83
CA GLU A 171 -0.57 30.73 8.20
C GLU A 171 -0.57 29.76 7.02
N ILE A 172 0.28 28.72 7.11
CA ILE A 172 0.29 27.60 6.17
C ILE A 172 -0.14 26.34 6.92
N ASP A 173 -1.27 25.75 6.54
CA ASP A 173 -1.73 24.47 7.07
C ASP A 173 -1.40 23.32 6.09
N MET A 174 -0.42 22.51 6.47
CA MET A 174 -0.06 21.31 5.70
C MET A 174 -0.81 20.08 6.20
N HIS A 175 -1.63 19.52 5.32
CA HIS A 175 -2.36 18.28 5.58
C HIS A 175 -1.57 17.05 5.10
N CYS A 176 -1.45 16.03 5.95
CA CYS A 176 -0.92 14.73 5.54
C CYS A 176 -2.03 13.87 4.95
N ASP A 177 -1.99 13.63 3.64
CA ASP A 177 -2.99 12.82 2.93
C ASP A 177 -3.17 11.40 3.50
N TYR A 178 -2.13 10.82 4.12
CA TYR A 178 -2.18 9.45 4.64
C TYR A 178 -2.89 9.32 5.99
N CYS A 179 -2.66 10.25 6.93
CA CYS A 179 -3.17 10.12 8.29
C CYS A 179 -4.10 11.27 8.73
N GLY A 180 -4.30 12.25 7.86
CA GLY A 180 -5.16 13.40 8.15
C GLY A 180 -4.58 14.42 9.12
N THR A 181 -3.31 14.29 9.51
CA THR A 181 -2.70 15.20 10.48
C THR A 181 -2.42 16.55 9.83
N HIS A 182 -2.80 17.62 10.55
CA HIS A 182 -2.54 19.01 10.18
C HIS A 182 -1.27 19.53 10.86
N TYR A 183 -0.42 20.21 10.08
CA TYR A 183 0.78 20.87 10.55
C TYR A 183 0.71 22.35 10.16
N VAL A 184 0.33 23.19 11.13
CA VAL A 184 0.15 24.63 10.93
C VAL A 184 1.45 25.38 11.20
N PHE A 185 1.87 26.24 10.28
CA PHE A 185 3.07 27.07 10.37
C PHE A 185 2.68 28.55 10.30
N ASN A 186 3.04 29.32 11.34
CA ASN A 186 2.82 30.76 11.38
C ASN A 186 4.06 31.53 10.91
N SER A 187 3.99 32.86 10.92
CA SER A 187 5.07 33.73 10.45
C SER A 187 6.40 33.55 11.20
N MET A 188 6.37 33.21 12.49
CA MET A 188 7.58 32.92 13.26
C MET A 188 8.20 31.59 12.83
N ASP A 189 7.38 30.56 12.61
CA ASP A 189 7.84 29.27 12.12
C ASP A 189 8.50 29.41 10.74
N ILE A 190 7.88 30.16 9.82
CA ILE A 190 8.42 30.40 8.47
C ILE A 190 9.75 31.16 8.55
N ALA A 191 9.85 32.18 9.41
CA ALA A 191 11.10 32.90 9.61
C ALA A 191 12.20 31.97 10.16
N GLU A 192 11.89 31.08 11.09
CA GLU A 192 12.82 30.09 11.61
C GLU A 192 13.26 29.08 10.53
N ILE A 193 12.32 28.59 9.71
CA ILE A 193 12.60 27.66 8.60
C ILE A 193 13.58 28.29 7.61
N ARG A 194 13.39 29.56 7.24
CA ARG A 194 14.28 30.33 6.35
C ARG A 194 15.65 30.58 6.96
N ASN A 195 15.71 30.97 8.23
CA ASN A 195 16.98 31.22 8.92
C ASN A 195 17.81 29.95 9.12
N ASN A 196 17.15 28.81 9.33
CA ASN A 196 17.76 27.48 9.33
C ASN A 196 17.95 26.90 7.92
N ALA A 197 17.81 27.71 6.87
CA ALA A 197 17.98 27.37 5.46
C ALA A 197 18.91 28.36 4.75
N SER A 198 20.21 28.41 5.10
CA SER A 198 21.22 28.92 4.15
C SER A 198 22.68 28.62 4.52
N PRO A 199 23.62 28.54 3.54
CA PRO A 199 23.42 28.72 2.09
C PRO A 199 23.74 27.47 1.24
N ALA A 200 22.98 27.32 0.14
CA ALA A 200 23.26 26.60 -1.11
C ALA A 200 24.31 25.46 -1.07
N ASP A 201 23.83 24.22 -1.16
CA ASP A 201 24.63 23.12 -1.70
C ASP A 201 24.58 23.23 -3.23
N PRO A 202 25.70 23.48 -3.94
CA PRO A 202 25.68 23.56 -5.39
C PRO A 202 25.29 22.19 -5.94
N GLN A 203 24.24 22.17 -6.77
CA GLN A 203 23.91 21.04 -7.63
C GLN A 203 25.19 20.55 -8.33
N VAL A 204 25.63 19.34 -8.00
CA VAL A 204 26.54 18.57 -8.82
C VAL A 204 25.70 17.60 -9.63
N HIS A 205 25.85 17.70 -10.95
CA HIS A 205 25.24 16.85 -11.98
C HIS A 205 25.41 15.35 -11.75
#